data_AF-A0A2G9T7B0-F1
#
_entry.id   AF-A0A2G9T7B0-F1
#
_cell.length_a   1.000
_cell.length_b   1.000
_cell.length_c   1.000
_cell.angle_alpha   90.00
_cell.angle_beta   90.00
_cell.angle_gamma   90.00
#
_symmetry.space_group_name_H-M   'P 1'
#
loop_
_entity.id
_entity.type
_entity.pdbx_description
1 polymer ?
#
loop_
_entity_poly.entity_id
_entity_poly.type
_entity_poly.pdbx_seq_one_letter_code
_entity_poly.pdbx_strand_id
1 'polypeptide(L)'
;MDNNSRAEIMRRKKWAWSVMGSIKEAAQLIMGKKTRADLFNLTVLRALCYASETWSENKTYTMMLSRAQRVLERTLLNINAMSR
;
A
#
# COMPACT_ATOMS: atom_id res chain seq x y z
N MET A 1 -5.56 -1.54 26.07
CA MET A 1 -5.84 -2.03 24.70
C MET A 1 -6.16 -3.51 24.78
N ASP A 2 -7.41 -3.88 24.57
CA ASP A 2 -7.86 -5.27 24.70
C ASP A 2 -7.32 -6.16 23.58
N ASN A 3 -6.99 -7.41 23.91
CA ASN A 3 -6.41 -8.36 22.96
C ASN A 3 -7.31 -8.58 21.70
N ASN A 4 -8.62 -8.38 21.85
CA ASN A 4 -9.61 -8.47 20.79
C ASN A 4 -9.47 -7.36 19.72
N SER A 5 -9.14 -6.12 20.11
CA SER A 5 -8.97 -5.03 19.15
C SER A 5 -7.72 -5.23 18.30
N ARG A 6 -6.61 -5.68 18.90
CA ARG A 6 -5.35 -5.96 18.19
C ARG A 6 -5.51 -7.10 17.18
N ALA A 7 -6.26 -8.14 17.52
CA ALA A 7 -6.56 -9.24 16.59
C ALA A 7 -7.42 -8.78 15.41
N GLU A 8 -8.43 -7.94 15.65
CA GLU A 8 -9.28 -7.37 14.62
C GLU A 8 -8.51 -6.47 13.65
N ILE A 9 -7.64 -5.63 14.18
CA ILE A 9 -6.71 -4.79 13.42
C ILE A 9 -5.84 -5.64 12.48
N MET A 10 -5.26 -6.72 13.01
CA MET A 10 -4.42 -7.63 12.22
C MET A 10 -5.19 -8.34 11.12
N ARG A 11 -6.44 -8.75 11.39
CA ARG A 11 -7.33 -9.34 10.37
C ARG A 11 -7.63 -8.36 9.24
N ARG A 12 -8.02 -7.13 9.58
CA ARG A 12 -8.31 -6.08 8.59
C ARG A 12 -7.09 -5.71 7.76
N LYS A 13 -5.91 -5.63 8.38
CA LYS A 13 -4.64 -5.42 7.68
C LYS A 13 -4.37 -6.53 6.66
N LYS A 14 -4.57 -7.79 7.03
CA LYS A 14 -4.39 -8.94 6.11
C LYS A 14 -5.37 -8.88 4.94
N TRP A 15 -6.64 -8.60 5.20
CA TRP A 15 -7.66 -8.41 4.16
C TRP A 15 -7.32 -7.26 3.22
N ALA A 16 -6.93 -6.11 3.76
CA ALA A 16 -6.53 -4.95 2.97
C ALA A 16 -5.36 -5.27 2.02
N TRP A 17 -4.33 -5.98 2.49
CA TRP A 17 -3.22 -6.41 1.63
C TRP A 17 -3.66 -7.37 0.53
N SER A 18 -4.58 -8.30 0.83
CA SER A 18 -5.12 -9.23 -0.17
C SER A 18 -5.88 -8.49 -1.28
N VAL A 19 -6.78 -7.59 -0.90
CA VAL A 19 -7.58 -6.78 -1.85
C VAL A 19 -6.67 -5.88 -2.68
N MET A 20 -5.64 -5.30 -2.06
CA MET A 20 -4.64 -4.47 -2.74
C MET A 20 -3.88 -5.25 -3.82
N GLY A 21 -3.54 -6.52 -3.55
CA GLY A 21 -3.01 -7.44 -4.55
C GLY A 21 -3.97 -7.55 -5.72
N SER A 22 -5.20 -8.03 -5.48
CA SER A 22 -6.17 -8.27 -6.55
C SER A 22 -6.44 -7.03 -7.43
N ILE A 23 -6.49 -5.83 -6.82
CA ILE A 23 -6.60 -4.57 -7.55
C ILE A 23 -5.37 -4.33 -8.43
N LYS A 24 -4.17 -4.57 -7.92
CA LYS A 24 -2.92 -4.45 -8.69
C LYS A 24 -2.91 -5.41 -9.88
N GLU A 25 -3.30 -6.67 -9.70
CA GLU A 25 -3.35 -7.65 -10.81
C GLU A 25 -4.40 -7.26 -11.86
N ALA A 26 -5.60 -6.87 -11.47
CA ALA A 26 -6.63 -6.40 -12.39
C ALA A 26 -6.20 -5.12 -13.13
N ALA A 27 -5.59 -4.19 -12.40
CA ALA A 27 -5.02 -2.97 -12.95
C ALA A 27 -3.87 -3.25 -13.94
N GLN A 28 -3.14 -4.35 -13.74
CA GLN A 28 -2.08 -4.82 -14.63
C GLN A 28 -2.61 -5.27 -15.99
N LEU A 29 -3.78 -5.88 -16.01
CA LEU A 29 -4.42 -6.43 -17.21
C LEU A 29 -5.19 -5.37 -18.02
N ILE A 30 -5.87 -4.43 -17.35
CA ILE A 30 -6.88 -3.59 -17.99
C ILE A 30 -6.36 -2.17 -18.30
N MET A 31 -5.44 -1.62 -17.50
CA MET A 31 -5.05 -0.21 -17.60
C MET A 31 -3.64 -0.02 -18.14
N GLY A 32 -3.45 1.00 -18.98
CA GLY A 32 -2.12 1.45 -19.41
C GLY A 32 -1.26 1.96 -18.24
N LYS A 33 0.07 1.95 -18.42
CA LYS A 33 1.04 2.30 -17.36
C LYS A 33 0.77 3.67 -16.71
N LYS A 34 0.41 4.68 -17.50
CA LYS A 34 0.13 6.05 -17.01
C LYS A 34 -1.12 6.10 -16.13
N THR A 35 -2.25 5.58 -16.63
CA THR A 35 -3.51 5.51 -15.88
C THR A 35 -3.38 4.72 -14.57
N ARG A 36 -2.55 3.67 -14.57
CA ARG A 36 -2.25 2.89 -13.37
C ARG A 36 -1.47 3.69 -12.33
N ALA A 37 -0.49 4.50 -12.76
CA ALA A 37 0.26 5.38 -11.87
C ALA A 37 -0.64 6.47 -11.28
N ASP A 38 -1.53 7.06 -12.08
CA ASP A 38 -2.46 8.09 -11.63
C ASP A 38 -3.47 7.54 -10.62
N LEU A 39 -4.06 6.36 -10.88
CA LEU A 39 -4.96 5.69 -9.95
C LEU A 39 -4.27 5.34 -8.63
N PHE A 40 -3.02 4.90 -8.71
CA PHE A 40 -2.20 4.59 -7.54
C PHE A 40 -1.95 5.85 -6.71
N ASN A 41 -1.51 6.94 -7.34
CA ASN A 41 -1.26 8.22 -6.67
C ASN A 41 -2.53 8.81 -6.04
N LEU A 42 -3.68 8.66 -6.68
CA LEU A 42 -4.94 9.18 -6.14
C LEU A 42 -5.52 8.32 -5.02
N THR A 43 -5.47 6.99 -5.14
CA THR A 43 -6.22 6.10 -4.23
C THR A 43 -5.31 5.51 -3.16
N VAL A 44 -4.16 4.98 -3.57
CA VAL A 44 -3.27 4.25 -2.66
C VAL A 44 -2.51 5.21 -1.77
N LEU A 45 -1.98 6.30 -2.32
CA LEU A 45 -1.27 7.30 -1.52
C LEU A 45 -2.17 7.89 -0.44
N ARG A 46 -3.43 8.21 -0.79
CA ARG A 46 -4.42 8.71 0.16
C ARG A 46 -4.77 7.67 1.23
N ALA A 47 -4.97 6.42 0.84
CA ALA A 47 -5.23 5.34 1.80
C ALA A 47 -4.05 5.10 2.75
N LEU A 48 -2.81 5.21 2.26
CA LEU A 48 -1.59 5.09 3.06
C LEU A 48 -1.40 6.30 4.00
N CYS A 49 -1.71 7.52 3.54
CA CYS A 49 -1.69 8.70 4.40
C CYS A 49 -2.71 8.58 5.53
N TYR A 50 -3.97 8.26 5.21
CA TYR A 50 -5.02 8.04 6.22
C TYR A 50 -4.65 6.90 7.19
N ALA A 51 -4.05 5.83 6.67
CA ALA A 51 -3.53 4.77 7.50
C ALA A 51 -2.39 5.27 8.40
N SER A 52 -1.46 6.09 7.91
CA SER A 52 -0.43 6.66 8.76
C SER A 52 -1.02 7.55 9.85
N GLU A 53 -2.02 8.39 9.54
CA GLU A 53 -2.68 9.25 10.53
C GLU A 53 -3.42 8.44 11.60
N THR A 54 -4.07 7.33 11.20
CA THR A 54 -4.89 6.50 12.10
C THR A 54 -4.08 5.46 12.88
N TRP A 55 -2.98 4.95 12.31
CA TRP A 55 -2.20 3.82 12.86
C TRP A 55 -0.79 4.23 13.35
N SER A 56 -0.38 5.50 13.30
CA SER A 56 1.01 5.95 13.59
C SER A 56 1.41 6.01 15.06
N GLU A 57 0.62 5.47 16.00
CA GLU A 57 1.07 5.36 17.40
C GLU A 57 2.40 4.59 17.55
N ASN A 58 2.81 3.82 16.53
CA ASN A 58 4.02 3.01 16.56
C ASN A 58 4.96 3.28 15.37
N LYS A 59 6.19 3.72 15.69
CA LYS A 59 7.30 4.05 14.76
C LYS A 59 7.64 2.90 13.79
N THR A 60 7.33 1.66 14.15
CA THR A 60 7.51 0.50 13.27
C THR A 60 6.51 0.50 12.11
N TYR A 61 5.26 0.92 12.35
CA TYR A 61 4.22 0.91 11.32
C TYR A 61 4.44 2.01 10.28
N THR A 62 4.89 3.19 10.69
CA THR A 62 5.26 4.27 9.77
C THR A 62 6.40 3.84 8.83
N MET A 63 7.45 3.18 9.36
CA MET A 63 8.52 2.61 8.54
C MET A 63 8.02 1.53 7.56
N MET A 64 7.10 0.66 7.98
CA MET A 64 6.51 -0.34 7.09
C MET A 64 5.69 0.29 5.96
N LEU A 65 4.90 1.33 6.26
CA LEU A 65 4.09 2.06 5.28
C LEU A 65 4.98 2.79 4.26
N SER A 66 6.02 3.51 4.70
CA SER A 66 6.96 4.17 3.78
C SER A 66 7.72 3.19 2.88
N ARG A 67 8.06 2.00 3.41
CA ARG A 67 8.67 0.93 2.60
C ARG A 67 7.70 0.40 1.55
N ALA A 68 6.44 0.14 1.93
CA ALA A 68 5.43 -0.35 1.01
C ALA A 68 5.15 0.68 -0.11
N GLN A 69 5.02 1.96 0.24
CA GLN A 69 4.87 3.04 -0.74
C GLN A 69 6.02 3.04 -1.76
N ARG A 70 7.28 3.01 -1.28
CA ARG A 70 8.46 3.03 -2.15
C ARG A 70 8.56 1.80 -3.07
N VAL A 71 8.21 0.62 -2.58
CA VAL A 71 8.19 -0.61 -3.40
C VAL A 71 7.12 -0.49 -4.48
N LEU A 72 5.93 0.00 -4.13
CA LEU A 72 4.84 0.17 -5.06
C LEU A 72 5.18 1.20 -6.15
N GLU A 73 5.70 2.38 -5.78
CA GLU A 73 6.20 3.39 -6.72
C GLU A 73 7.21 2.79 -7.71
N ARG A 74 8.20 2.05 -7.22
CA ARG A 74 9.21 1.40 -8.09
C ARG A 74 8.62 0.38 -9.05
N THR A 75 7.74 -0.49 -8.55
CA THR A 75 7.10 -1.53 -9.38
C THR A 75 6.14 -0.97 -10.41
N LEU A 76 5.47 0.14 -10.12
CA LEU A 76 4.51 0.77 -11.02
C LEU A 76 5.16 1.67 -12.06
N LEU A 77 6.20 2.39 -11.66
CA LEU A 77 6.99 3.23 -12.57
C LEU A 77 8.02 2.42 -13.37
N ASN A 78 8.08 1.10 -13.17
CA ASN A 78 9.02 0.19 -13.84
C ASN A 78 10.48 0.64 -13.67
N ILE A 79 10.79 1.29 -12.54
CA ILE A 79 12.13 1.73 -12.20
C ILE A 79 12.87 0.50 -11.69
N ASN A 80 13.50 -0.20 -12.62
CA ASN A 80 14.32 -1.35 -12.32
C ASN A 80 15.46 -0.89 -11.39
N ALA A 81 15.60 -1.50 -10.23
CA ALA A 81 16.63 -1.16 -9.24
C ALA A 81 18.02 -1.68 -9.65
N MET A 82 18.37 -1.57 -10.93
CA MET A 82 19.63 -1.98 -11.55
C MET A 82 20.21 -0.85 -12.40
N SER A 83 20.14 0.38 -11.89
CA SER A 83 21.00 1.47 -12.31
C SER A 83 21.57 2.10 -11.05
N ARG A 84 22.71 1.55 -10.63
CA ARG A 84 23.64 2.17 -9.72
C ARG A 84 25.03 1.92 -10.26
#